data_AF-A0AAD9VS72-F1
#
_entry.id   AF-A0AAD9VS72-F1
#
_cell.length_a   1.000
_cell.length_b   1.000
_cell.length_c   1.000
_cell.angle_alpha   90.00
_cell.angle_beta   90.00
_cell.angle_gamma   90.00
#
_symmetry.space_group_name_H-M   'P 1'
#
loop_
_entity.id
_entity.type
_entity.pdbx_description
1 polymer ?
#
loop_
_entity_poly.entity_id
_entity_poly.type
_entity_poly.pdbx_seq_one_letter_code
_entity_poly.pdbx_strand_id
1 'polypeptide(L)'
;MSEKVEEQIRLLLAGLNLNDDTYIAHAIQHETGGAKGINATTDTSYVPICQKTVTYIVAAVIINDQNEVLMMQEAKASCSGKWYLPAGRVERNENLLDAVKREVLEETGLIMEPKTLILMECASGSWFRFVFMGDVCGGNIKTSDQANEESLQARWVHNVEDLPLRCKDIIPLIERGKNYIKGKPGSQHPYLMPLSRPLSKLLLQLIITAKKRATNTLHVVISDAELLHLPICEINPNRNLLSTLHNFMTEIFGTDVAPHKPHGLLSVEFSGNHDGDGLCLSLLVSFKLPVEEVPIIGKYSWYQVSENIAEGITTRLPRNMTVPLNVVQTYEITILVNLYTHVRQRITYIILFIRNFANVVFNINKYFIKKKCFARIYSQLTKNIYSYLQ
;
A
#
# COMPACT_ATOMS: atom_id res chain seq x y z
N MET A 1 -28.79 -13.29 -12.74
CA MET A 1 -27.97 -13.10 -11.52
C MET A 1 -26.54 -13.54 -11.72
N SER A 2 -26.30 -14.74 -12.27
CA SER A 2 -24.97 -15.23 -12.65
C SER A 2 -24.20 -14.32 -13.63
N GLU A 3 -24.90 -13.72 -14.61
CA GLU A 3 -24.31 -12.74 -15.53
C GLU A 3 -23.68 -11.53 -14.84
N LYS A 4 -24.19 -11.11 -13.66
CA LYS A 4 -23.65 -9.97 -12.92
C LYS A 4 -22.26 -10.27 -12.35
N VAL A 5 -22.03 -11.50 -11.87
CA VAL A 5 -20.71 -11.91 -11.35
C VAL A 5 -19.70 -12.02 -12.48
N GLU A 6 -20.10 -12.59 -13.62
CA GLU A 6 -19.22 -12.67 -14.79
C GLU A 6 -18.88 -11.28 -15.33
N GLU A 7 -19.84 -10.36 -15.36
CA GLU A 7 -19.60 -8.97 -15.74
C GLU A 7 -18.63 -8.27 -14.76
N GLN A 8 -18.79 -8.50 -13.46
CA GLN A 8 -17.86 -7.99 -12.46
C GLN A 8 -16.44 -8.52 -12.69
N ILE A 9 -16.27 -9.82 -12.93
CA ILE A 9 -14.97 -10.41 -13.23
C ILE A 9 -14.40 -9.79 -14.51
N ARG A 10 -15.22 -9.60 -15.55
CA ARG A 10 -14.82 -8.96 -16.81
C ARG A 10 -14.29 -7.54 -16.56
N LEU A 11 -14.99 -6.75 -15.75
CA LEU A 11 -14.57 -5.38 -15.39
C LEU A 11 -13.27 -5.38 -14.58
N LEU A 12 -13.12 -6.29 -13.61
CA LEU A 12 -11.88 -6.45 -12.84
C LEU A 12 -10.70 -6.83 -13.73
N LEU A 13 -10.89 -7.76 -14.67
CA LEU A 13 -9.86 -8.14 -15.65
C LEU A 13 -9.51 -6.95 -16.56
N ALA A 14 -10.49 -6.14 -16.94
CA ALA A 14 -10.29 -4.96 -17.78
C ALA A 14 -9.71 -3.74 -17.03
N GLY A 15 -9.65 -3.78 -15.70
CA GLY A 15 -9.26 -2.61 -14.90
C GLY A 15 -10.28 -1.47 -15.01
N LEU A 16 -11.58 -1.80 -15.03
CA LEU A 16 -12.69 -0.87 -15.16
C LEU A 16 -13.54 -0.83 -13.89
N ASN A 17 -14.17 0.31 -13.63
CA ASN A 17 -15.09 0.49 -12.51
C ASN A 17 -16.29 -0.45 -12.57
N LEU A 18 -16.72 -0.90 -11.39
CA LEU A 18 -18.00 -1.57 -11.23
C LEU A 18 -19.11 -0.51 -11.24
N ASN A 19 -20.09 -0.66 -12.13
CA ASN A 19 -21.18 0.31 -12.30
C ASN A 19 -22.20 0.33 -11.14
N ASP A 20 -22.09 -0.60 -10.17
CA ASP A 20 -23.10 -0.82 -9.14
C ASP A 20 -22.49 -0.83 -7.73
N ASP A 21 -22.76 0.23 -6.97
CA ASP A 21 -22.32 0.43 -5.58
C ASP A 21 -23.05 -0.47 -4.58
N THR A 22 -24.19 -1.03 -4.97
CA THR A 22 -24.98 -1.89 -4.08
C THR A 22 -24.26 -3.20 -3.78
N TYR A 23 -23.45 -3.69 -4.71
CA TYR A 23 -22.83 -5.01 -4.60
C TYR A 23 -21.89 -5.15 -3.40
N ILE A 24 -20.92 -4.23 -3.25
CA ILE A 24 -19.96 -4.31 -2.15
C ILE A 24 -20.67 -4.06 -0.81
N ALA A 25 -21.59 -3.10 -0.78
CA ALA A 25 -22.39 -2.82 0.41
C ALA A 25 -23.19 -4.05 0.87
N HIS A 26 -23.85 -4.74 -0.07
CA HIS A 26 -24.61 -5.96 0.22
C HIS A 26 -23.70 -7.12 0.64
N ALA A 27 -22.56 -7.30 -0.05
CA ALA A 27 -21.61 -8.35 0.31
C ALA A 27 -21.07 -8.13 1.74
N ILE A 28 -20.72 -6.89 2.12
CA ILE A 28 -20.29 -6.55 3.48
C ILE A 28 -21.41 -6.80 4.50
N GLN A 29 -22.65 -6.42 4.20
CA GLN A 29 -23.81 -6.67 5.07
C GLN A 29 -24.06 -8.18 5.26
N HIS A 30 -23.92 -8.96 4.21
CA HIS A 30 -24.07 -10.42 4.24
C HIS A 30 -22.96 -11.11 5.04
N GLU A 31 -21.72 -10.62 4.95
CA GLU A 31 -20.62 -11.11 5.79
C GLU A 31 -20.80 -10.78 7.27
N THR A 32 -21.22 -9.55 7.58
CA THR A 32 -21.42 -9.10 8.97
C THR A 32 -22.67 -9.71 9.64
N GLY A 33 -23.71 -10.05 8.88
CA GLY A 33 -24.93 -10.69 9.38
C GLY A 33 -24.78 -12.17 9.79
N GLY A 34 -23.79 -12.88 9.25
CA GLY A 34 -23.52 -14.30 9.54
C GLY A 34 -22.56 -14.55 10.72
N ALA A 35 -21.83 -13.53 11.17
CA ALA A 35 -20.73 -13.64 12.13
C ALA A 35 -21.18 -13.74 13.61
N LYS A 36 -22.17 -14.59 13.92
CA LYS A 36 -22.48 -15.02 15.30
C LYS A 36 -21.78 -16.32 15.72
N GLY A 37 -20.86 -16.84 14.91
CA GLY A 37 -20.07 -18.04 15.21
C GLY A 37 -18.58 -17.74 15.34
N ILE A 38 -18.05 -17.85 16.56
CA ILE A 38 -16.66 -18.12 16.97
C ILE A 38 -15.57 -17.42 16.11
N ASN A 39 -15.09 -16.26 16.60
CA ASN A 39 -13.91 -15.47 16.15
C ASN A 39 -14.12 -14.26 15.22
N ALA A 40 -15.21 -13.50 15.37
CA ALA A 40 -15.25 -12.11 14.89
C ALA A 40 -14.22 -11.26 15.69
N THR A 41 -12.99 -11.15 15.16
CA THR A 41 -11.85 -10.46 15.79
C THR A 41 -11.52 -9.11 15.15
N THR A 42 -12.36 -8.64 14.22
CA THR A 42 -12.31 -7.27 13.70
C THR A 42 -13.12 -6.36 14.62
N ASP A 43 -12.49 -5.29 15.10
CA ASP A 43 -13.22 -4.21 15.78
C ASP A 43 -14.13 -3.54 14.73
N THR A 44 -15.42 -3.82 14.82
CA THR A 44 -16.44 -3.36 13.86
C THR A 44 -16.51 -1.83 13.77
N SER A 45 -15.90 -1.12 14.74
CA SER A 45 -15.80 0.33 14.81
C SER A 45 -14.61 0.94 14.05
N TYR A 46 -13.68 0.14 13.53
CA TYR A 46 -12.55 0.69 12.76
C TYR A 46 -13.03 1.37 11.48
N VAL A 47 -12.60 2.62 11.32
CA VAL A 47 -12.80 3.42 10.10
C VAL A 47 -11.41 3.82 9.58
N PRO A 48 -11.07 3.47 8.33
CA PRO A 48 -9.84 3.92 7.70
C PRO A 48 -9.94 5.42 7.41
N ILE A 49 -9.02 6.17 8.01
CA ILE A 49 -8.86 7.60 7.87
C ILE A 49 -7.37 7.83 7.59
N CYS A 50 -7.08 8.34 6.40
CA CYS A 50 -5.76 8.63 5.90
C CYS A 50 -5.01 9.50 6.91
N GLN A 51 -3.76 9.13 7.15
CA GLN A 51 -2.83 9.73 8.11
C GLN A 51 -3.27 9.68 9.59
N LYS A 52 -4.38 9.00 9.92
CA LYS A 52 -4.86 8.84 11.30
C LYS A 52 -4.90 7.38 11.74
N THR A 53 -5.62 6.54 10.99
CA THR A 53 -5.82 5.13 11.32
C THR A 53 -5.21 4.20 10.26
N VAL A 54 -4.96 4.72 9.06
CA VAL A 54 -4.29 4.02 7.96
C VAL A 54 -3.25 4.94 7.32
N THR A 55 -2.13 4.36 6.88
CA THR A 55 -1.07 5.07 6.15
C THR A 55 -1.00 4.54 4.74
N TYR A 56 -1.25 5.43 3.77
CA TYR A 56 -1.04 5.18 2.36
C TYR A 56 0.20 5.93 1.89
N ILE A 57 1.08 5.22 1.18
CA ILE A 57 2.32 5.75 0.59
C ILE A 57 2.23 5.54 -0.92
N VAL A 58 2.69 6.52 -1.68
CA VAL A 58 2.89 6.39 -3.12
C VAL A 58 4.37 6.54 -3.43
N ALA A 59 4.84 5.83 -4.44
CA ALA A 59 6.19 5.96 -4.96
C ALA A 59 6.18 5.88 -6.49
N ALA A 60 7.07 6.60 -7.14
CA ALA A 60 7.22 6.61 -8.59
C ALA A 60 8.52 5.94 -9.02
N VAL A 61 8.43 4.98 -9.94
CA VAL A 61 9.57 4.44 -10.71
C VAL A 61 9.44 4.97 -12.13
N ILE A 62 10.19 6.03 -12.41
CA ILE A 62 10.24 6.67 -13.72
C ILE A 62 11.59 6.36 -14.34
N ILE A 63 11.58 5.82 -15.56
CA ILE A 63 12.76 5.41 -16.30
C ILE A 63 12.71 6.09 -17.66
N ASN A 64 13.75 6.83 -18.03
CA ASN A 64 13.83 7.50 -19.32
C ASN A 64 14.32 6.56 -20.45
N ASP A 65 14.35 7.07 -21.68
CA ASP A 65 14.80 6.33 -22.87
C ASP A 65 16.27 5.90 -22.79
N GLN A 66 17.08 6.56 -21.96
CA GLN A 66 18.48 6.23 -21.67
C GLN A 66 18.63 5.15 -20.58
N ASN A 67 17.51 4.55 -20.13
CA ASN A 67 17.46 3.56 -19.05
C ASN A 67 18.04 4.09 -17.72
N GLU A 68 17.88 5.39 -17.49
CA GLU A 68 18.20 6.06 -16.23
C GLU A 68 16.95 6.22 -15.39
N VAL A 69 17.10 6.08 -14.07
CA VAL A 69 16.01 6.19 -13.09
C VAL A 69 15.96 7.61 -12.55
N LEU A 70 14.76 8.18 -12.43
CA LEU A 70 14.57 9.44 -11.72
C LEU A 70 14.71 9.23 -10.21
N MET A 71 15.66 9.93 -9.61
CA MET A 71 15.97 9.87 -8.19
C MET A 71 15.93 11.27 -7.59
N MET A 72 15.49 11.38 -6.33
CA MET A 72 15.51 12.63 -5.56
C MET A 72 16.51 12.51 -4.39
N GLN A 73 17.04 13.65 -3.95
CA GLN A 73 17.91 13.74 -2.77
C GLN A 73 17.15 14.38 -1.60
N GLU A 74 17.10 13.66 -0.49
CA GLU A 74 16.34 14.01 0.71
C GLU A 74 16.85 15.29 1.38
N ALA A 75 15.92 16.20 1.71
CA ALA A 75 16.20 17.39 2.51
C ALA A 75 16.00 17.16 4.02
N LYS A 76 15.15 16.20 4.39
CA LYS A 76 14.77 15.90 5.79
C LYS A 76 15.99 15.56 6.65
N ALA A 77 16.14 16.24 7.80
CA ALA A 77 17.32 16.12 8.66
C ALA A 77 17.71 14.67 9.02
N SER A 78 16.74 13.77 9.23
CA SER A 78 17.01 12.36 9.57
C SER A 78 17.67 11.54 8.45
N CYS A 79 17.59 11.99 7.20
CA CYS A 79 18.14 11.31 6.03
C CYS A 79 18.74 12.28 5.01
N SER A 80 19.12 13.48 5.44
CA SER A 80 19.57 14.55 4.57
C SER A 80 20.75 14.11 3.71
N GLY A 81 20.70 14.44 2.41
CA GLY A 81 21.74 14.10 1.45
C GLY A 81 21.68 12.65 0.92
N LYS A 82 20.82 11.79 1.46
CA LYS A 82 20.59 10.45 0.92
C LYS A 82 19.63 10.47 -0.26
N TRP A 83 19.72 9.47 -1.13
CA TRP A 83 18.91 9.37 -2.34
C TRP A 83 17.79 8.34 -2.22
N TYR A 84 16.65 8.65 -2.85
CA TYR A 84 15.49 7.77 -2.88
C TYR A 84 14.68 7.94 -4.17
N LEU A 85 13.71 7.05 -4.39
CA LEU A 85 12.67 7.29 -5.39
C LEU A 85 11.77 8.44 -4.93
N PRO A 86 11.18 9.22 -5.85
CA PRO A 86 10.14 10.17 -5.50
C PRO A 86 8.98 9.44 -4.83
N ALA A 87 8.68 9.79 -3.57
CA ALA A 87 7.75 9.03 -2.75
C ALA A 87 7.32 9.79 -1.50
N GLY A 88 6.02 9.75 -1.21
CA GLY A 88 5.49 10.33 0.00
C GLY A 88 4.13 9.81 0.42
N ARG A 89 3.55 10.49 1.40
CA ARG A 89 2.29 10.08 2.01
C ARG A 89 1.15 10.67 1.19
N VAL A 90 0.12 9.86 0.98
CA VAL A 90 -1.16 10.38 0.51
C VAL A 90 -1.71 11.33 1.58
N GLU A 91 -2.22 12.47 1.15
CA GLU A 91 -2.87 13.45 2.01
C GLU A 91 -4.35 13.13 2.22
N ARG A 92 -5.00 13.88 3.12
CA ARG A 92 -6.46 13.75 3.27
C ARG A 92 -7.15 14.40 2.09
N ASN A 93 -8.24 13.78 1.63
CA ASN A 93 -8.99 14.25 0.47
C ASN A 93 -8.16 14.22 -0.82
N GLU A 94 -7.23 13.28 -0.92
CA GLU A 94 -6.35 13.09 -2.07
C GLU A 94 -6.42 11.64 -2.56
N ASN A 95 -6.52 11.45 -3.87
CA ASN A 95 -6.45 10.11 -4.46
C ASN A 95 -4.99 9.67 -4.68
N LEU A 96 -4.76 8.36 -4.80
CA LEU A 96 -3.41 7.80 -5.04
C LEU A 96 -2.71 8.42 -6.26
N LEU A 97 -3.46 8.70 -7.33
CA LEU A 97 -2.91 9.25 -8.56
C LEU A 97 -2.53 10.73 -8.42
N ASP A 98 -3.33 11.50 -7.68
CA ASP A 98 -3.04 12.89 -7.41
C ASP A 98 -1.81 13.00 -6.49
N ALA A 99 -1.75 12.13 -5.47
CA ALA A 99 -0.61 12.04 -4.56
C ALA A 99 0.69 11.77 -5.30
N VAL A 100 0.75 10.75 -6.18
CA VAL A 100 2.00 10.43 -6.87
C VAL A 100 2.43 11.54 -7.85
N LYS A 101 1.47 12.23 -8.48
CA LYS A 101 1.73 13.39 -9.33
C LYS A 101 2.30 14.56 -8.52
N ARG A 102 1.70 14.86 -7.36
CA ARG A 102 2.15 15.91 -6.45
C ARG A 102 3.57 15.63 -5.92
N GLU A 103 3.80 14.44 -5.38
CA GLU A 103 5.11 14.05 -4.83
C GLU A 103 6.21 14.15 -5.88
N VAL A 104 5.99 13.66 -7.11
CA VAL A 104 6.98 13.81 -8.18
C VAL A 104 7.23 15.27 -8.53
N LEU A 105 6.19 16.10 -8.60
CA LEU A 105 6.36 17.53 -8.90
C LEU A 105 7.14 18.27 -7.81
N GLU A 106 6.79 18.07 -6.54
CA GLU A 106 7.39 18.74 -5.38
C GLU A 106 8.86 18.34 -5.19
N GLU A 107 9.15 17.04 -5.30
CA GLU A 107 10.46 16.47 -5.05
C GLU A 107 11.41 16.57 -6.25
N THR A 108 10.89 16.66 -7.48
CA THR A 108 11.73 16.58 -8.69
C THR A 108 11.53 17.70 -9.70
N GLY A 109 10.49 18.52 -9.56
CA GLY A 109 10.15 19.58 -10.52
C GLY A 109 9.54 19.08 -11.84
N LEU A 110 9.37 17.77 -12.01
CA LEU A 110 8.82 17.15 -13.20
C LEU A 110 7.33 16.85 -13.03
N ILE A 111 6.58 16.95 -14.14
CA ILE A 111 5.18 16.55 -14.21
C ILE A 111 5.14 15.13 -14.78
N MET A 112 4.53 14.21 -14.05
CA MET A 112 4.36 12.82 -14.50
C MET A 112 2.92 12.51 -14.89
N GLU A 113 2.75 11.59 -15.84
CA GLU A 113 1.50 10.89 -16.09
C GLU A 113 1.66 9.40 -15.71
N PRO A 114 1.08 8.96 -14.59
CA PRO A 114 1.06 7.55 -14.20
C PRO A 114 0.39 6.68 -15.26
N LYS A 115 1.01 5.54 -15.58
CA LYS A 115 0.53 4.58 -16.60
C LYS A 115 0.04 3.27 -16.00
N THR A 116 0.68 2.79 -14.94
CA THR A 116 0.29 1.55 -14.28
C THR A 116 0.81 1.48 -12.86
N LEU A 117 0.06 0.83 -11.99
CA LEU A 117 0.55 0.30 -10.73
C LEU A 117 1.41 -0.93 -11.05
N ILE A 118 2.68 -0.92 -10.69
CA ILE A 118 3.56 -2.07 -10.92
C ILE A 118 3.62 -2.98 -9.70
N LEU A 119 3.46 -2.46 -8.49
CA LEU A 119 3.60 -3.25 -7.26
C LEU A 119 2.84 -2.58 -6.10
N MET A 120 2.28 -3.42 -5.23
CA MET A 120 1.72 -2.99 -3.97
C MET A 120 2.42 -3.70 -2.81
N GLU A 121 2.77 -2.95 -1.78
CA GLU A 121 3.23 -3.47 -0.51
C GLU A 121 2.24 -3.18 0.59
N CYS A 122 2.16 -4.09 1.55
CA CYS A 122 1.42 -3.85 2.77
C CYS A 122 2.17 -4.41 3.98
N ALA A 123 1.87 -3.86 5.15
CA ALA A 123 2.46 -4.29 6.41
C ALA A 123 1.43 -4.28 7.54
N SER A 124 1.81 -4.88 8.68
CA SER A 124 1.03 -4.80 9.92
C SER A 124 0.80 -3.34 10.33
N GLY A 125 -0.38 -3.03 10.84
CA GLY A 125 -0.73 -1.68 11.33
C GLY A 125 -1.31 -0.76 10.26
N SER A 126 -2.02 -1.32 9.27
CA SER A 126 -2.69 -0.58 8.20
C SER A 126 -1.74 0.36 7.44
N TRP A 127 -0.66 -0.21 6.92
CA TRP A 127 0.29 0.49 6.07
C TRP A 127 0.31 -0.12 4.68
N PHE A 128 0.18 0.72 3.66
CA PHE A 128 0.16 0.32 2.26
C PHE A 128 1.05 1.24 1.43
N ARG A 129 1.84 0.68 0.52
CA ARG A 129 2.64 1.42 -0.46
C ARG A 129 2.28 1.00 -1.88
N PHE A 130 1.95 1.99 -2.70
CA PHE A 130 1.60 1.82 -4.11
C PHE A 130 2.73 2.35 -4.98
N VAL A 131 3.28 1.50 -5.83
CA VAL A 131 4.43 1.84 -6.68
C VAL A 131 3.96 1.96 -8.11
N PHE A 132 4.04 3.18 -8.64
CA PHE A 132 3.59 3.52 -9.99
C PHE A 132 4.76 3.64 -10.95
N MET A 133 4.49 3.29 -12.20
CA MET A 133 5.30 3.67 -13.35
C MET A 133 4.52 4.68 -14.18
N GLY A 134 5.24 5.60 -14.81
CA GLY A 134 4.64 6.60 -15.69
C GLY A 134 5.69 7.36 -16.49
N ASP A 135 5.20 8.28 -17.31
CA ASP A 135 6.03 9.08 -18.22
C ASP A 135 6.14 10.52 -17.70
N VAL A 136 7.26 11.17 -17.96
CA VAL A 136 7.40 12.62 -17.74
C VAL A 136 6.74 13.35 -18.92
N CYS A 137 5.77 14.19 -18.63
CA CYS A 137 5.00 14.94 -19.63
C CYS A 137 5.21 16.47 -19.55
N GLY A 138 6.06 16.94 -18.63
CA GLY A 138 6.42 18.35 -18.52
C GLY A 138 7.29 18.65 -17.29
N GLY A 139 7.46 19.95 -17.01
CA GLY A 139 8.28 20.43 -15.90
C GLY A 139 9.78 20.52 -16.24
N ASN A 140 10.58 20.91 -15.26
CA ASN A 140 12.04 20.98 -15.36
C ASN A 140 12.65 20.28 -14.15
N ILE A 141 13.71 19.51 -14.38
CA ILE A 141 14.36 18.77 -13.29
C ILE A 141 14.89 19.74 -12.22
N LYS A 142 14.56 19.45 -10.97
CA LYS A 142 14.91 20.28 -9.82
C LYS A 142 16.40 20.22 -9.54
N THR A 143 17.05 21.37 -9.64
CA THR A 143 18.49 21.53 -9.41
C THR A 143 18.77 21.97 -7.96
N SER A 144 20.05 21.91 -7.54
CA SER A 144 20.44 22.17 -6.15
C SER A 144 20.21 23.61 -5.68
N ASP A 145 20.12 24.57 -6.59
CA ASP A 145 19.74 25.97 -6.32
C ASP A 145 18.25 26.14 -5.98
N GLN A 146 17.43 25.13 -6.30
CA GLN A 146 16.00 25.06 -5.97
C GLN A 146 15.72 24.18 -4.74
N ALA A 147 16.75 23.88 -3.94
CA ALA A 147 16.64 23.08 -2.73
C ALA A 147 15.62 23.71 -1.76
N ASN A 148 14.72 22.87 -1.23
CA ASN A 148 13.73 23.26 -0.24
C ASN A 148 13.47 22.11 0.73
N GLU A 149 12.40 22.20 1.52
CA GLU A 149 12.04 21.19 2.53
C GLU A 149 11.61 19.84 1.96
N GLU A 150 11.18 19.81 0.70
CA GLU A 150 10.77 18.57 0.00
C GLU A 150 11.99 17.78 -0.47
N SER A 151 12.93 18.45 -1.13
CA SER A 151 14.15 17.81 -1.63
C SER A 151 15.25 18.82 -1.94
N LEU A 152 16.49 18.34 -1.92
CA LEU A 152 17.67 19.14 -2.27
C LEU A 152 17.85 19.27 -3.78
N GLN A 153 17.57 18.20 -4.54
CA GLN A 153 17.67 18.13 -6.00
C GLN A 153 17.08 16.81 -6.51
N ALA A 154 16.92 16.68 -7.83
CA ALA A 154 16.63 15.42 -8.51
C ALA A 154 17.60 15.18 -9.68
N ARG A 155 17.83 13.92 -10.02
CA ARG A 155 18.72 13.49 -11.11
C ARG A 155 18.20 12.24 -11.80
N TRP A 156 18.53 12.12 -13.08
CA TRP A 156 18.52 10.86 -13.80
C TRP A 156 19.79 10.07 -13.47
N VAL A 157 19.63 8.80 -13.12
CA VAL A 157 20.71 7.97 -12.58
C VAL A 157 20.72 6.62 -13.25
N HIS A 158 21.83 6.28 -13.90
CA HIS A 158 21.99 4.98 -14.55
C HIS A 158 22.13 3.82 -13.54
N ASN A 159 23.06 3.99 -12.59
CA ASN A 159 23.30 3.02 -11.52
C ASN A 159 22.99 3.64 -10.15
N VAL A 160 21.82 3.33 -9.62
CA VAL A 160 21.35 3.88 -8.34
C VAL A 160 22.16 3.38 -7.14
N GLU A 161 22.88 2.26 -7.28
CA GLU A 161 23.71 1.71 -6.19
C GLU A 161 24.98 2.53 -5.94
N ASP A 162 25.37 3.40 -6.88
CA ASP A 162 26.51 4.31 -6.72
C ASP A 162 26.15 5.53 -5.83
N LEU A 163 24.87 5.70 -5.50
CA LEU A 163 24.39 6.78 -4.65
C LEU A 163 24.33 6.36 -3.16
N PRO A 164 24.48 7.31 -2.23
CA PRO A 164 24.20 7.05 -0.82
C PRO A 164 22.68 6.92 -0.61
N LEU A 165 22.14 5.72 -0.81
CA LEU A 165 20.70 5.47 -0.74
C LEU A 165 20.16 5.63 0.68
N ARG A 166 18.95 6.20 0.80
CA ARG A 166 18.21 6.29 2.06
C ARG A 166 17.92 4.90 2.63
N CYS A 167 17.46 4.00 1.76
CA CYS A 167 17.19 2.59 2.04
C CYS A 167 17.31 1.80 0.74
N LYS A 168 17.68 0.50 0.82
CA LYS A 168 17.85 -0.39 -0.34
C LYS A 168 16.55 -1.05 -0.80
N ASP A 169 15.44 -0.81 -0.13
CA ASP A 169 14.12 -1.38 -0.45
C ASP A 169 13.59 -0.90 -1.81
N ILE A 170 14.15 0.16 -2.39
CA ILE A 170 13.83 0.63 -3.74
C ILE A 170 14.46 -0.19 -4.85
N ILE A 171 15.52 -0.98 -4.58
CA ILE A 171 16.23 -1.73 -5.62
C ILE A 171 15.28 -2.75 -6.29
N PRO A 172 14.52 -3.59 -5.54
CA PRO A 172 13.53 -4.47 -6.15
C PRO A 172 12.43 -3.73 -6.92
N LEU A 173 12.06 -2.52 -6.49
CA LEU A 173 11.03 -1.70 -7.15
C LEU A 173 11.53 -1.22 -8.52
N ILE A 174 12.77 -0.74 -8.56
CA ILE A 174 13.43 -0.27 -9.78
C ILE A 174 13.64 -1.42 -10.76
N GLU A 175 14.15 -2.56 -10.30
CA GLU A 175 14.34 -3.73 -11.15
C GLU A 175 13.03 -4.24 -11.71
N ARG A 176 11.94 -4.14 -10.93
CA ARG A 176 10.61 -4.44 -11.44
C ARG A 176 10.18 -3.46 -12.53
N GLY A 177 10.37 -2.15 -12.35
CA GLY A 177 10.10 -1.16 -13.39
C GLY A 177 10.90 -1.41 -14.68
N LYS A 178 12.21 -1.67 -14.56
CA LYS A 178 13.06 -2.04 -15.70
C LYS A 178 12.57 -3.29 -16.43
N ASN A 179 12.21 -4.34 -15.69
CA ASN A 179 11.66 -5.57 -16.25
C ASN A 179 10.28 -5.37 -16.90
N TYR A 180 9.52 -4.39 -16.43
CA TYR A 180 8.23 -4.04 -16.99
C TYR A 180 8.39 -3.39 -18.37
N ILE A 181 9.32 -2.43 -18.52
CA ILE A 181 9.66 -1.79 -19.81
C ILE A 181 10.31 -2.77 -20.78
N LYS A 182 11.29 -3.57 -20.32
CA LYS A 182 12.01 -4.53 -21.17
C LYS A 182 11.16 -5.74 -21.58
N GLY A 183 10.04 -5.97 -20.88
CA GLY A 183 9.16 -7.10 -21.14
C GLY A 183 8.64 -7.08 -22.57
N LYS A 184 8.54 -8.26 -23.20
CA LYS A 184 7.81 -8.37 -24.46
C LYS A 184 6.34 -8.02 -24.19
N PRO A 185 5.60 -7.41 -25.14
CA PRO A 185 4.16 -7.26 -25.03
C PRO A 185 3.51 -8.59 -24.61
N GLY A 186 2.72 -8.57 -23.53
CA GLY A 186 2.09 -9.77 -22.96
C GLY A 186 2.95 -10.59 -21.98
N SER A 187 4.19 -10.19 -21.65
CA SER A 187 5.01 -10.85 -20.62
C SER A 187 4.79 -10.30 -19.20
N GLN A 188 3.93 -9.29 -19.07
CA GLN A 188 3.59 -8.61 -17.83
C GLN A 188 2.08 -8.35 -17.82
N HIS A 189 1.53 -8.11 -16.65
CA HIS A 189 0.15 -7.64 -16.51
C HIS A 189 -0.06 -6.37 -17.38
N PRO A 190 -1.26 -6.18 -17.96
CA PRO A 190 -1.58 -4.96 -18.68
C PRO A 190 -1.52 -3.75 -17.75
N TYR A 191 -1.63 -2.55 -18.35
CA TYR A 191 -1.72 -1.32 -17.58
C TYR A 191 -2.96 -1.36 -16.70
N LEU A 192 -2.72 -1.34 -15.39
CA LEU A 192 -3.76 -1.38 -14.37
C LEU A 192 -3.57 -0.18 -13.46
N MET A 193 -4.60 0.65 -13.41
CA MET A 193 -4.65 1.83 -12.55
C MET A 193 -5.61 1.58 -11.39
N PRO A 194 -5.33 2.11 -10.20
CA PRO A 194 -6.30 2.14 -9.13
C PRO A 194 -7.58 2.85 -9.59
N LEU A 195 -8.71 2.27 -9.19
CA LEU A 195 -10.04 2.73 -9.53
C LEU A 195 -10.56 3.63 -8.41
N SER A 196 -11.09 4.80 -8.79
CA SER A 196 -11.67 5.74 -7.84
C SER A 196 -13.01 5.23 -7.33
N ARG A 197 -13.06 4.75 -6.08
CA ARG A 197 -14.30 4.28 -5.45
C ARG A 197 -14.38 4.61 -3.96
N PRO A 198 -15.43 5.31 -3.50
CA PRO A 198 -15.61 5.61 -2.09
C PRO A 198 -15.90 4.33 -1.30
N LEU A 199 -15.08 4.06 -0.29
CA LEU A 199 -15.17 2.89 0.56
C LEU A 199 -14.97 3.32 2.02
N SER A 200 -15.79 2.81 2.91
CA SER A 200 -15.67 3.11 4.35
C SER A 200 -14.85 2.07 5.12
N LYS A 201 -14.31 1.05 4.44
CA LYS A 201 -13.65 -0.12 5.04
C LYS A 201 -12.41 -0.54 4.25
N LEU A 202 -11.53 -1.30 4.89
CA LEU A 202 -10.43 -2.02 4.24
C LEU A 202 -10.92 -3.43 3.89
N LEU A 203 -10.90 -3.80 2.63
CA LEU A 203 -11.55 -4.99 2.10
C LEU A 203 -10.58 -5.84 1.27
N LEU A 204 -10.72 -7.15 1.40
CA LEU A 204 -10.05 -8.14 0.56
C LEU A 204 -11.13 -8.93 -0.18
N GLN A 205 -11.17 -8.79 -1.49
CA GLN A 205 -12.02 -9.58 -2.38
C GLN A 205 -11.19 -10.68 -3.05
N LEU A 206 -11.71 -11.90 -3.11
CA LEU A 206 -11.01 -13.04 -3.70
C LEU A 206 -11.70 -13.50 -4.99
N ILE A 207 -10.90 -13.69 -6.03
CA ILE A 207 -11.28 -14.44 -7.23
C ILE A 207 -10.60 -15.79 -7.10
N ILE A 208 -11.32 -16.79 -6.59
CA ILE A 208 -10.77 -18.11 -6.28
C ILE A 208 -11.17 -19.07 -7.38
N THR A 209 -10.19 -19.74 -7.99
CA THR A 209 -10.39 -20.53 -9.22
C THR A 209 -9.95 -21.97 -9.05
N ALA A 210 -10.68 -22.89 -9.67
CA ALA A 210 -10.29 -24.29 -9.84
C ALA A 210 -10.90 -24.84 -11.14
N LYS A 211 -10.30 -25.89 -11.70
CA LYS A 211 -10.86 -26.56 -12.87
C LYS A 211 -11.64 -27.80 -12.45
N LYS A 212 -12.76 -28.08 -13.11
CA LYS A 212 -13.49 -29.34 -12.93
C LYS A 212 -12.79 -30.47 -13.68
N ARG A 213 -12.58 -31.62 -13.03
CA ARG A 213 -11.78 -32.73 -13.61
C ARG A 213 -12.37 -33.26 -14.91
N ALA A 214 -13.69 -33.50 -14.94
CA ALA A 214 -14.35 -34.18 -16.06
C ALA A 214 -14.45 -33.32 -17.33
N THR A 215 -14.63 -32.01 -17.17
CA THR A 215 -14.93 -31.09 -18.28
C THR A 215 -13.78 -30.13 -18.60
N ASN A 216 -12.77 -30.05 -17.72
CA ASN A 216 -11.69 -29.06 -17.78
C ASN A 216 -12.21 -27.59 -17.79
N THR A 217 -13.46 -27.36 -17.37
CA THR A 217 -14.07 -26.03 -17.30
C THR A 217 -13.64 -25.30 -16.03
N LEU A 218 -13.35 -24.00 -16.16
CA LEU A 218 -12.95 -23.17 -15.04
C LEU A 218 -14.17 -22.81 -14.19
N HIS A 219 -14.01 -22.91 -12.88
CA HIS A 219 -15.00 -22.49 -11.90
C HIS A 219 -14.41 -21.42 -11.00
N VAL A 220 -15.27 -20.54 -10.51
CA VAL A 220 -14.96 -19.54 -9.50
C VAL A 220 -15.82 -19.75 -8.27
N VAL A 221 -15.32 -19.38 -7.10
CA VAL A 221 -16.12 -19.39 -5.88
C VAL A 221 -17.03 -18.16 -5.86
N ILE A 222 -18.31 -18.36 -5.56
CA ILE A 222 -19.31 -17.31 -5.33
C ILE A 222 -20.09 -17.59 -4.06
N SER A 223 -20.69 -16.57 -3.45
CA SER A 223 -21.57 -16.72 -2.30
C SER A 223 -22.94 -17.25 -2.72
N ASP A 224 -23.50 -18.12 -1.88
CA ASP A 224 -24.86 -18.70 -2.00
C ASP A 224 -25.95 -17.77 -1.42
N ALA A 225 -25.66 -16.46 -1.30
CA ALA A 225 -26.60 -15.45 -0.83
C ALA A 225 -27.71 -15.16 -1.85
N GLU A 226 -28.77 -14.46 -1.41
CA GLU A 226 -29.82 -13.93 -2.30
C GLU A 226 -29.25 -13.08 -3.45
N LEU A 227 -28.10 -12.41 -3.20
CA LEU A 227 -27.32 -11.70 -4.21
C LEU A 227 -25.96 -12.38 -4.40
N LEU A 228 -25.76 -13.04 -5.54
CA LEU A 228 -24.50 -13.71 -5.85
C LEU A 228 -23.33 -12.71 -5.90
N HIS A 229 -22.28 -13.00 -5.13
CA HIS A 229 -21.07 -12.19 -5.09
C HIS A 229 -19.79 -13.05 -4.95
N LEU A 230 -18.66 -12.53 -5.42
CA LEU A 230 -17.31 -13.00 -5.13
C LEU A 230 -17.05 -12.90 -3.61
N PRO A 231 -16.29 -13.83 -3.03
CA PRO A 231 -15.88 -13.76 -1.63
C PRO A 231 -15.20 -12.44 -1.32
N ILE A 232 -15.65 -11.77 -0.27
CA ILE A 232 -15.08 -10.52 0.22
C ILE A 232 -15.05 -10.55 1.75
N CYS A 233 -14.03 -9.97 2.38
CA CYS A 233 -13.96 -9.84 3.83
C CYS A 233 -13.27 -8.53 4.24
N GLU A 234 -13.46 -8.11 5.49
CA GLU A 234 -12.72 -6.98 6.06
C GLU A 234 -11.28 -7.36 6.40
N ILE A 235 -10.33 -6.49 6.05
CA ILE A 235 -8.93 -6.60 6.46
C ILE A 235 -8.83 -6.15 7.92
N ASN A 236 -8.27 -7.02 8.77
CA ASN A 236 -8.03 -6.66 10.17
C ASN A 236 -6.82 -5.72 10.27
N PRO A 237 -7.00 -4.47 10.74
CA PRO A 237 -5.93 -3.46 10.76
C PRO A 237 -4.74 -3.84 11.67
N ASN A 238 -4.97 -4.73 12.64
CA ASN A 238 -3.99 -5.17 13.63
C ASN A 238 -3.24 -6.45 13.22
N ARG A 239 -3.59 -7.06 12.08
CA ARG A 239 -2.94 -8.25 11.54
C ARG A 239 -2.27 -7.92 10.21
N ASN A 240 -1.37 -8.78 9.76
CA ASN A 240 -0.86 -8.70 8.39
C ASN A 240 -1.90 -9.30 7.42
N LEU A 241 -1.83 -8.89 6.15
CA LEU A 241 -2.80 -9.30 5.13
C LEU A 241 -2.77 -10.81 4.84
N LEU A 242 -1.62 -11.49 5.04
CA LEU A 242 -1.53 -12.96 4.90
C LEU A 242 -2.38 -13.67 5.94
N SER A 243 -2.46 -13.15 7.18
CA SER A 243 -3.34 -13.70 8.21
C SER A 243 -4.81 -13.52 7.85
N THR A 244 -5.19 -12.36 7.28
CA THR A 244 -6.56 -12.15 6.77
C THR A 244 -6.88 -13.14 5.65
N LEU A 245 -5.99 -13.29 4.67
CA LEU A 245 -6.16 -14.26 3.59
C LEU A 245 -6.28 -15.68 4.13
N HIS A 246 -5.38 -16.10 5.02
CA HIS A 246 -5.41 -17.43 5.61
C HIS A 246 -6.74 -17.69 6.33
N ASN A 247 -7.15 -16.80 7.23
CA ASN A 247 -8.40 -16.96 7.98
C ASN A 247 -9.61 -17.01 7.06
N PHE A 248 -9.64 -16.18 6.01
CA PHE A 248 -10.75 -16.16 5.08
C PHE A 248 -10.79 -17.43 4.20
N MET A 249 -9.63 -17.93 3.77
CA MET A 249 -9.54 -19.23 3.09
C MET A 249 -9.98 -20.37 4.02
N THR A 250 -9.63 -20.32 5.31
CA THR A 250 -10.09 -21.30 6.31
C THR A 250 -11.60 -21.23 6.55
N GLU A 251 -12.19 -20.04 6.51
CA GLU A 251 -13.63 -19.86 6.61
C GLU A 251 -14.37 -20.50 5.41
N ILE A 252 -13.83 -20.34 4.20
CA ILE A 252 -14.44 -20.87 2.97
C ILE A 252 -14.24 -22.40 2.87
N PHE A 253 -13.03 -22.91 3.12
CA PHE A 253 -12.62 -24.29 2.80
C PHE A 253 -12.34 -25.18 4.02
N GLY A 254 -12.35 -24.65 5.24
CA GLY A 254 -12.03 -25.38 6.47
C GLY A 254 -10.57 -25.29 6.89
N THR A 255 -10.22 -25.96 7.99
CA THR A 255 -8.89 -25.86 8.62
C THR A 255 -7.76 -26.37 7.73
N ASP A 256 -8.04 -27.40 6.93
CA ASP A 256 -7.07 -28.04 6.04
C ASP A 256 -7.26 -27.57 4.59
N VAL A 257 -7.10 -26.27 4.37
CA VAL A 257 -7.24 -25.67 3.03
C VAL A 257 -6.26 -26.33 2.06
N ALA A 258 -6.77 -26.82 0.94
CA ALA A 258 -5.95 -27.45 -0.09
C ALA A 258 -4.82 -26.51 -0.62
N PRO A 259 -3.73 -27.07 -1.18
CA PRO A 259 -2.65 -26.27 -1.75
C PRO A 259 -3.15 -25.32 -2.84
N HIS A 260 -2.98 -24.02 -2.60
CA HIS A 260 -3.42 -22.94 -3.48
C HIS A 260 -2.30 -21.93 -3.71
N LYS A 261 -2.46 -21.12 -4.75
CA LYS A 261 -1.50 -20.09 -5.13
C LYS A 261 -2.21 -18.74 -5.28
N PRO A 262 -1.89 -17.76 -4.41
CA PRO A 262 -2.16 -16.35 -4.69
C PRO A 262 -1.26 -15.87 -5.84
N HIS A 263 -1.83 -15.22 -6.84
CA HIS A 263 -1.07 -14.72 -8.00
C HIS A 263 -0.76 -13.23 -7.89
N GLY A 264 -1.65 -12.46 -7.28
CA GLY A 264 -1.54 -11.00 -7.12
C GLY A 264 -2.88 -10.31 -7.38
N LEU A 265 -2.85 -8.99 -7.43
CA LEU A 265 -4.02 -8.15 -7.56
C LEU A 265 -4.44 -8.00 -9.03
N LEU A 266 -5.74 -8.10 -9.26
CA LEU A 266 -6.39 -7.72 -10.51
C LEU A 266 -6.86 -6.27 -10.49
N SER A 267 -7.24 -5.77 -9.31
CA SER A 267 -7.73 -4.41 -9.12
C SER A 267 -7.39 -3.89 -7.73
N VAL A 268 -7.31 -2.55 -7.65
CA VAL A 268 -7.22 -1.77 -6.42
C VAL A 268 -8.28 -0.68 -6.51
N GLU A 269 -9.26 -0.67 -5.62
CA GLU A 269 -10.26 0.39 -5.54
C GLU A 269 -9.97 1.27 -4.32
N PHE A 270 -9.86 2.58 -4.51
CA PHE A 270 -9.57 3.56 -3.46
C PHE A 270 -10.19 4.91 -3.80
N SER A 271 -10.68 5.65 -2.81
CA SER A 271 -11.03 7.06 -2.96
C SER A 271 -10.66 7.80 -1.70
N GLY A 272 -9.91 8.90 -1.83
CA GLY A 272 -9.65 9.83 -0.74
C GLY A 272 -10.80 10.80 -0.49
N ASN A 273 -11.82 10.83 -1.36
CA ASN A 273 -12.89 11.83 -1.34
C ASN A 273 -14.12 11.33 -0.55
N HIS A 274 -14.31 11.89 0.66
CA HIS A 274 -15.50 11.77 1.53
C HIS A 274 -15.73 10.45 2.30
N ASP A 275 -16.21 10.60 3.55
CA ASP A 275 -16.70 9.63 4.56
C ASP A 275 -15.85 8.39 4.92
N GLY A 276 -14.73 8.14 4.24
CA GLY A 276 -13.72 7.16 4.65
C GLY A 276 -12.66 6.93 3.58
N ASP A 277 -11.41 6.75 4.01
CA ASP A 277 -10.28 6.45 3.14
C ASP A 277 -10.11 4.93 2.99
N GLY A 278 -11.19 4.24 2.64
CA GLY A 278 -11.22 2.79 2.48
C GLY A 278 -10.55 2.30 1.20
N LEU A 279 -10.35 0.99 1.13
CA LEU A 279 -9.56 0.32 0.11
C LEU A 279 -10.16 -1.07 -0.15
N CYS A 280 -10.30 -1.47 -1.40
CA CYS A 280 -10.63 -2.85 -1.77
C CYS A 280 -9.52 -3.45 -2.64
N LEU A 281 -9.05 -4.63 -2.25
CA LEU A 281 -8.02 -5.38 -2.94
C LEU A 281 -8.63 -6.64 -3.57
N SER A 282 -8.68 -6.70 -4.90
CA SER A 282 -9.19 -7.89 -5.62
C SER A 282 -8.04 -8.83 -5.95
N LEU A 283 -7.87 -9.90 -5.16
CA LEU A 283 -6.78 -10.86 -5.23
C LEU A 283 -7.20 -12.13 -6.00
N LEU A 284 -6.38 -12.54 -6.98
CA LEU A 284 -6.56 -13.77 -7.73
C LEU A 284 -5.87 -14.95 -7.04
N VAL A 285 -6.62 -16.02 -6.80
CA VAL A 285 -6.16 -17.26 -6.16
C VAL A 285 -6.56 -18.45 -7.03
N SER A 286 -5.68 -19.45 -7.16
CA SER A 286 -6.01 -20.69 -7.87
C SER A 286 -5.64 -21.93 -7.08
N PHE A 287 -6.48 -22.96 -7.13
CA PHE A 287 -6.14 -24.32 -6.76
C PHE A 287 -5.57 -25.09 -7.95
N LYS A 288 -4.59 -25.94 -7.68
CA LYS A 288 -4.12 -26.94 -8.67
C LYS A 288 -5.01 -28.19 -8.66
N LEU A 289 -5.58 -28.51 -7.50
CA LEU A 289 -6.53 -29.61 -7.36
C LEU A 289 -7.84 -29.24 -8.07
N PRO A 290 -8.55 -30.24 -8.61
CA PRO A 290 -9.82 -29.99 -9.25
C PRO A 290 -10.91 -29.69 -8.23
N VAL A 291 -12.01 -29.08 -8.69
CA VAL A 291 -13.16 -28.67 -7.87
C VAL A 291 -13.64 -29.80 -6.93
N GLU A 292 -13.66 -31.04 -7.41
CA GLU A 292 -14.12 -32.22 -6.66
C GLU A 292 -13.27 -32.55 -5.42
N GLU A 293 -12.03 -32.04 -5.36
CA GLU A 293 -11.08 -32.26 -4.25
C GLU A 293 -10.88 -31.02 -3.38
N VAL A 294 -11.62 -29.94 -3.65
CA VAL A 294 -11.56 -28.69 -2.89
C VAL A 294 -12.95 -28.40 -2.33
N PRO A 295 -13.35 -29.09 -1.23
CA PRO A 295 -14.66 -28.92 -0.64
C PRO A 295 -14.81 -27.52 -0.03
N ILE A 296 -15.98 -26.93 -0.22
CA ILE A 296 -16.37 -25.67 0.43
C ILE A 296 -17.25 -26.01 1.63
N ILE A 297 -16.99 -25.38 2.77
CA ILE A 297 -17.72 -25.62 4.03
C ILE A 297 -18.66 -24.46 4.41
N GLY A 298 -18.46 -23.30 3.79
CA GLY A 298 -19.20 -22.08 4.10
C GLY A 298 -20.40 -21.86 3.20
N LYS A 299 -20.89 -20.62 3.22
CA LYS A 299 -21.99 -20.10 2.39
C LYS A 299 -21.57 -19.80 0.94
N TYR A 300 -20.73 -20.65 0.38
CA TYR A 300 -20.12 -20.47 -0.93
C TYR A 300 -20.26 -21.72 -1.78
N SER A 301 -20.28 -21.54 -3.09
CA SER A 301 -20.31 -22.64 -4.05
C SER A 301 -19.40 -22.39 -5.24
N TRP A 302 -19.05 -23.47 -5.93
CA TRP A 302 -18.33 -23.42 -7.19
C TRP A 302 -19.29 -23.10 -8.33
N TYR A 303 -19.05 -22.00 -9.02
CA TYR A 303 -19.80 -21.56 -10.17
C TYR A 303 -18.97 -21.70 -11.45
N GLN A 304 -19.51 -22.40 -12.45
CA GLN A 304 -18.87 -22.51 -13.76
C GLN A 304 -19.00 -21.20 -14.51
N VAL A 305 -17.86 -20.58 -14.86
CA VAL A 305 -17.86 -19.35 -15.68
C VAL A 305 -17.94 -19.65 -17.18
N SER A 306 -18.43 -18.69 -17.95
CA SER A 306 -18.36 -18.75 -19.42
C SER A 306 -16.92 -18.85 -19.95
N GLU A 307 -16.76 -19.37 -21.16
CA GLU A 307 -15.46 -19.59 -21.80
C GLU A 307 -14.64 -18.30 -21.94
N ASN A 308 -15.28 -17.18 -22.29
CA ASN A 308 -14.62 -15.88 -22.40
C ASN A 308 -14.02 -15.41 -21.06
N ILE A 309 -14.81 -15.53 -19.98
CA ILE A 309 -14.31 -15.21 -18.64
C ILE A 309 -13.21 -16.18 -18.20
N ALA A 310 -13.37 -17.47 -18.51
CA ALA A 310 -12.37 -18.49 -18.21
C ALA A 310 -11.02 -18.20 -18.89
N GLU A 311 -11.05 -17.83 -20.17
CA GLU A 311 -9.86 -17.42 -20.93
C GLU A 311 -9.24 -16.18 -20.29
N GLY A 312 -10.05 -15.15 -20.03
CA GLY A 312 -9.62 -13.92 -19.39
C GLY A 312 -8.90 -14.15 -18.06
N ILE A 313 -9.47 -14.95 -17.16
CA ILE A 313 -8.82 -15.33 -15.89
C ILE A 313 -7.55 -16.14 -16.16
N THR A 314 -7.59 -17.11 -17.08
CA THR A 314 -6.45 -18.00 -17.37
C THR A 314 -5.24 -17.22 -17.86
N THR A 315 -5.42 -16.15 -18.65
CA THR A 315 -4.31 -15.26 -19.05
C THR A 315 -3.64 -14.55 -17.87
N ARG A 316 -4.27 -14.49 -16.69
CA ARG A 316 -3.77 -13.86 -15.47
C ARG A 316 -3.08 -14.81 -14.49
N LEU A 317 -3.21 -16.13 -14.67
CA LEU A 317 -2.57 -17.13 -13.81
C LEU A 317 -1.03 -17.26 -13.97
N PRO A 318 -0.43 -16.99 -15.15
CA PRO A 318 1.02 -17.03 -15.28
C PRO A 318 1.72 -15.98 -14.40
N ARG A 319 3.03 -16.19 -14.19
CA ARG A 319 3.85 -15.26 -13.40
C ARG A 319 3.81 -13.87 -14.04
N ASN A 320 3.75 -12.84 -13.20
CA ASN A 320 3.74 -11.41 -13.56
C ASN A 320 2.48 -10.91 -14.29
N MET A 321 1.45 -11.74 -14.51
CA MET A 321 0.22 -11.31 -15.20
C MET A 321 -0.81 -10.64 -14.28
N THR A 322 -0.48 -10.48 -13.01
CA THR A 322 -1.19 -9.66 -12.00
C THR A 322 -0.23 -8.69 -11.34
N VAL A 323 -0.75 -7.64 -10.72
CA VAL A 323 0.06 -6.71 -9.91
C VAL A 323 0.50 -7.46 -8.64
N PRO A 324 1.81 -7.61 -8.36
CA PRO A 324 2.26 -8.29 -7.16
C PRO A 324 1.87 -7.53 -5.90
N LEU A 325 1.48 -8.32 -4.91
CA LEU A 325 1.21 -7.87 -3.56
C LEU A 325 2.27 -8.47 -2.64
N ASN A 326 3.10 -7.61 -2.07
CA ASN A 326 4.15 -7.99 -1.14
C ASN A 326 3.71 -7.66 0.29
N VAL A 327 3.70 -8.67 1.16
CA VAL A 327 3.40 -8.47 2.59
C VAL A 327 4.72 -8.41 3.34
N VAL A 328 5.12 -7.22 3.74
CA VAL A 328 6.39 -6.99 4.44
C VAL A 328 6.27 -7.55 5.86
N GLN A 329 7.07 -8.57 6.17
CA GLN A 329 7.11 -9.16 7.49
C GLN A 329 7.83 -8.21 8.46
N THR A 330 7.25 -8.01 9.64
CA THR A 330 7.56 -6.94 10.61
C THR A 330 9.02 -6.88 11.09
N TYR A 331 9.87 -7.86 10.77
CA TYR A 331 11.31 -7.81 11.07
C TYR A 331 12.05 -6.66 10.38
N GLU A 332 11.64 -6.25 9.17
CA GLU A 332 12.31 -5.14 8.44
C GLU A 332 11.74 -3.76 8.80
N ILE A 333 10.44 -3.68 9.10
CA ILE A 333 9.77 -2.40 9.45
C ILE A 333 10.07 -1.96 10.87
N THR A 334 10.45 -2.89 11.75
CA THR A 334 10.93 -2.55 13.10
C THR A 334 12.10 -1.56 13.02
N ILE A 335 12.95 -1.61 11.98
CA ILE A 335 14.02 -0.63 11.81
C ILE A 335 13.49 0.73 11.36
N LEU A 336 12.54 0.78 10.41
CA LEU A 336 11.99 2.04 9.87
C LEU A 336 11.03 2.77 10.84
N VAL A 337 10.16 2.02 11.53
CA VAL A 337 9.18 2.57 12.47
C VAL A 337 9.79 2.79 13.86
N ASN A 338 10.72 1.94 14.35
CA ASN A 338 11.41 2.27 15.60
C ASN A 338 12.39 3.42 15.44
N LEU A 339 13.05 3.63 14.28
CA LEU A 339 13.84 4.86 14.12
C LEU A 339 12.95 6.10 14.26
N TYR A 340 11.76 6.09 13.65
CA TYR A 340 10.83 7.21 13.69
C TYR A 340 10.22 7.43 15.08
N THR A 341 9.81 6.35 15.76
CA THR A 341 9.13 6.40 17.06
C THR A 341 10.12 6.65 18.21
N HIS A 342 11.32 6.07 18.14
CA HIS A 342 12.35 6.21 19.18
C HIS A 342 13.03 7.58 19.12
N VAL A 343 13.20 8.17 17.92
CA VAL A 343 13.63 9.57 17.77
C VAL A 343 12.57 10.53 18.31
N ARG A 344 11.28 10.32 18.00
CA ARG A 344 10.18 11.17 18.49
C ARG A 344 10.00 11.09 20.01
N GLN A 345 10.11 9.90 20.60
CA GLN A 345 10.03 9.71 22.05
C GLN A 345 11.24 10.30 22.77
N ARG A 346 12.47 10.12 22.26
CA ARG A 346 13.68 10.72 22.85
C ARG A 346 13.66 12.25 22.76
N ILE A 347 13.20 12.83 21.65
CA ILE A 347 13.04 14.29 21.52
C ILE A 347 12.00 14.80 22.52
N THR A 348 10.88 14.11 22.69
CA THR A 348 9.82 14.51 23.65
C THR A 348 10.32 14.43 25.10
N TYR A 349 11.05 13.38 25.46
CA TYR A 349 11.65 13.22 26.79
C TYR A 349 12.74 14.25 27.06
N ILE A 350 13.58 14.57 26.08
CA ILE A 350 14.62 15.60 26.20
C ILE A 350 13.99 16.99 26.36
N ILE A 351 12.93 17.30 25.61
CA ILE A 351 12.18 18.57 25.75
C ILE A 351 11.52 18.66 27.13
N LEU A 352 10.88 17.59 27.62
CA LEU A 352 10.28 17.55 28.96
C LEU A 352 11.32 17.64 30.07
N PHE A 353 12.47 16.98 29.91
CA PHE A 353 13.57 17.04 30.87
C PHE A 353 14.20 18.44 30.93
N ILE A 354 14.47 19.08 29.79
CA ILE A 354 14.98 20.46 29.73
C ILE A 354 13.98 21.43 30.35
N ARG A 355 12.68 21.25 30.09
CA ARG A 355 11.63 22.12 30.62
C ARG A 355 11.44 21.97 32.14
N ASN A 356 11.53 20.74 32.67
CA ASN A 356 11.52 20.48 34.10
C ASN A 356 12.81 20.93 34.79
N PHE A 357 13.97 20.72 34.17
CA PHE A 357 15.25 21.19 34.69
C PHE A 357 15.30 22.73 34.73
N ALA A 358 14.82 23.41 33.69
CA ALA A 358 14.69 24.87 33.68
C ALA A 358 13.76 25.37 34.80
N ASN A 359 12.62 24.70 35.06
CA ASN A 359 11.72 25.05 36.16
C ASN A 359 12.31 24.80 37.56
N VAL A 360 13.05 23.70 37.74
CA VAL A 360 13.75 23.39 39.00
C VAL A 360 14.85 24.42 39.26
N VAL A 361 15.63 24.76 38.24
CA VAL A 361 16.70 25.75 38.36
C VAL A 361 16.16 27.18 38.54
N PHE A 362 14.99 27.50 37.98
CA PHE A 362 14.30 28.78 38.20
C PHE A 362 13.72 28.88 39.63
N ASN A 363 13.24 27.78 40.20
CA ASN A 363 12.75 27.74 41.59
C ASN A 363 13.88 27.74 42.63
N ILE A 364 15.02 27.11 42.35
CA ILE A 364 16.19 27.10 43.24
C ILE A 364 16.92 28.46 43.24
N ASN A 365 16.90 29.20 42.12
CA ASN A 365 17.60 30.50 41.98
C ASN A 365 16.86 31.73 42.54
N LYS A 366 15.78 31.54 43.31
CA LYS A 366 15.13 32.68 43.98
C LYS A 366 16.00 33.30 45.10
N TYR A 367 17.09 32.63 45.50
CA TYR A 367 17.90 33.06 46.65
C TYR A 367 19.38 33.35 46.43
N PHE A 368 20.06 32.89 45.36
CA PHE A 368 21.48 33.23 45.17
C PHE A 368 21.88 33.19 43.69
N ILE A 369 22.68 34.18 43.27
CA ILE A 369 23.43 34.35 41.99
C ILE A 369 22.87 35.43 41.02
N LYS A 370 23.75 36.37 40.66
CA LYS A 370 23.52 37.51 39.74
C LYS A 370 23.07 37.04 38.35
N LYS A 371 21.95 37.59 37.85
CA LYS A 371 21.28 37.36 36.54
C LYS A 371 22.20 37.21 35.31
N LYS A 372 23.42 37.77 35.30
CA LYS A 372 24.36 37.71 34.15
C LYS A 372 25.03 36.34 33.94
N CYS A 373 25.23 35.52 34.98
CA CYS A 373 25.85 34.18 34.80
C CYS A 373 24.87 33.18 34.19
N PHE A 374 23.58 33.29 34.50
CA PHE A 374 22.55 32.35 34.03
C PHE A 374 22.29 32.45 32.53
N ALA A 375 22.21 33.67 31.99
CA ALA A 375 22.04 33.90 30.55
C ALA A 375 23.20 33.32 29.72
N ARG A 376 24.42 33.34 30.27
CA ARG A 376 25.62 32.81 29.61
C ARG A 376 25.63 31.28 29.58
N ILE A 377 25.23 30.63 30.68
CA ILE A 377 25.12 29.17 30.77
C ILE A 377 23.97 28.66 29.88
N TYR A 378 22.81 29.34 29.87
CA TYR A 378 21.69 28.98 29.01
C TYR A 378 22.04 29.14 27.52
N SER A 379 22.75 30.21 27.14
CA SER A 379 23.25 30.42 25.77
C SER A 379 24.27 29.36 25.35
N GLN A 380 25.14 28.92 26.27
CA GLN A 380 26.14 27.89 25.98
C GLN A 380 25.50 26.50 25.86
N LEU A 381 24.51 26.18 26.71
CA LEU A 381 23.74 24.94 26.65
C LEU A 381 22.89 24.86 25.38
N THR A 382 22.23 25.94 24.98
CA THR A 382 21.46 25.99 23.72
C THR A 382 22.36 25.85 22.50
N LYS A 383 23.55 26.48 22.48
CA LYS A 383 24.54 26.27 21.41
C LYS A 383 25.07 24.84 21.34
N ASN A 384 25.38 24.22 22.48
CA ASN A 384 25.86 22.84 22.53
C ASN A 384 24.76 21.83 22.17
N ILE A 385 23.50 22.10 22.52
CA ILE A 385 22.36 21.25 22.11
C ILE A 385 22.11 21.38 20.60
N TYR A 386 22.20 22.58 20.02
CA TYR A 386 22.10 22.76 18.56
C TYR A 386 23.25 22.09 17.80
N SER A 387 24.46 22.10 18.35
CA SER A 387 25.62 21.38 17.79
C SER A 387 25.52 19.86 17.91
N TYR A 388 24.69 19.33 18.81
CA TYR A 388 24.47 17.89 19.00
C TYR A 388 23.22 17.39 18.24
N LEU A 389 22.41 18.32 17.72
CA LEU A 389 21.22 18.07 16.90
C LEU A 389 21.46 18.28 15.39
N GLN A 390 22.55 18.96 15.00
CA GLN A 390 23.18 18.83 13.67
C GLN A 390 24.01 17.57 13.62
#